data_AF-M7SKV1-F1
#
_entry.id   AF-M7SKV1-F1
#
_cell.length_a   1.000
_cell.length_b   1.000
_cell.length_c   1.000
_cell.angle_alpha   90.00
_cell.angle_beta   90.00
_cell.angle_gamma   90.00
#
_symmetry.space_group_name_H-M   'P 1'
#
loop_
_entity.id
_entity.type
_entity.pdbx_description
1 polymer ?
#
loop_
_entity_poly.entity_id
_entity_poly.type
_entity_poly.pdbx_seq_one_letter_code
_entity_poly.pdbx_strand_id
1 'polypeptide(L)'
;MNAIQQRCRPKHQVLVLKCYPRAARGAVDVKPNSSELSYLLFYATSRRSKIQKVGQFLEKKTASDVWRLRIGNVQVTLQILAALIEKSPKDLPLFATNILKVLDLVLRSNDITMVEASLPTFETFCEHHDASSLFADQAYIRQYEDVVNAYATCASTRQSPGKGTPSKPIALRWRNAGLEAIRSIADSEALSSVAGRQLDVIVPMILENLWTDDGEFLQVIIERADAEGKTEGNALLRRRTSVSTVKTDGTGGDTNPVAITGSSVDIDRLAEEDTAVVAVQCLKQIFIIPTRAQIHGGIMALLKFIRERLREKEPVVKADENTGRDGGWAITIFGLVAKWAPVQDRYIIMVAVMDKLLRTQPNMENVAEQISLTAIVASLLRSDVNLIGLSVMDVLLGLLQHMKRVLKHSGGIKSNGTVSTTEKSSVVVDPTEQMSEPHKELLNRIEQCIADLATHVYYGDQISDMISTILSRLKPHPSAANSSPPAEKTDGAAGPSDSTGNMSEDQHHLDSFFTLDLAKLAALKAIKAIFLVANPQTKITGNVNLTRNKVPIQVWEGTQWLLRDPDGQVRKAYADAIVTWLDRETTKADWKARDDTYVKTSHAGFKKTSKK
;
A
#
# COMPACT_ATOMS: atom_id res chain seq x y z
N MET A 1 -46.87 -31.24 29.70
CA MET A 1 -45.65 -30.62 30.29
C MET A 1 -45.20 -29.32 29.61
N ASN A 2 -45.23 -29.19 28.27
CA ASN A 2 -44.78 -27.97 27.58
C ASN A 2 -45.57 -26.67 27.91
N ALA A 3 -46.88 -26.77 28.16
CA ALA A 3 -47.72 -25.61 28.48
C ALA A 3 -47.42 -25.00 29.88
N ILE A 4 -47.01 -25.83 30.85
CA ILE A 4 -46.67 -25.40 32.21
C ILE A 4 -45.29 -24.74 32.23
N GLN A 5 -44.31 -25.29 31.51
CA GLN A 5 -43.00 -24.66 31.33
C GLN A 5 -43.09 -23.31 30.60
N GLN A 6 -44.05 -23.13 29.67
CA GLN A 6 -44.27 -21.84 29.03
C GLN A 6 -44.88 -20.78 29.95
N ARG A 7 -45.68 -21.18 30.97
CA ARG A 7 -46.27 -20.25 31.95
C ARG A 7 -45.24 -19.69 32.94
N CYS A 8 -44.16 -20.43 33.24
CA CYS A 8 -43.09 -19.98 34.14
C CYS A 8 -41.92 -19.29 33.42
N ARG A 9 -41.92 -19.23 32.08
CA ARG A 9 -40.84 -18.59 31.32
C ARG A 9 -41.07 -17.09 31.16
N PRO A 10 -40.04 -16.25 31.30
CA PRO A 10 -40.12 -14.83 31.00
C PRO A 10 -40.65 -14.58 29.58
N LYS A 11 -41.48 -13.53 29.42
CA LYS A 11 -42.15 -13.20 28.15
C LYS A 11 -41.18 -13.15 26.96
N HIS A 12 -40.02 -12.51 27.10
CA HIS A 12 -39.02 -12.42 26.03
C HIS A 12 -38.56 -13.79 25.52
N GLN A 13 -38.38 -14.78 26.39
CA GLN A 13 -37.97 -16.13 25.99
C GLN A 13 -39.06 -16.84 25.21
N VAL A 14 -40.31 -16.68 25.62
CA VAL A 14 -41.46 -17.27 24.92
C VAL A 14 -41.57 -16.69 23.50
N LEU A 15 -41.43 -15.37 23.35
CA LEU A 15 -41.49 -14.72 22.04
C LEU A 15 -40.34 -15.15 21.12
N VAL A 16 -39.12 -15.23 21.64
CA VAL A 16 -37.98 -15.74 20.88
C VAL A 16 -38.24 -17.17 20.41
N LEU A 17 -38.66 -18.07 21.31
CA LEU A 17 -38.87 -19.48 20.96
C LEU A 17 -39.99 -19.70 19.94
N LYS A 18 -40.99 -18.81 19.87
CA LYS A 18 -42.05 -18.87 18.85
C LYS A 18 -41.54 -18.55 17.44
N CYS A 19 -40.41 -17.85 17.32
CA CYS A 19 -39.81 -17.57 16.02
C CYS A 19 -39.21 -18.82 15.37
N TYR A 20 -38.96 -19.90 16.13
CA TYR A 20 -38.32 -21.11 15.62
C TYR A 20 -39.37 -22.09 15.04
N PRO A 21 -39.20 -22.56 13.80
CA PRO A 21 -40.10 -23.54 13.19
C PRO A 21 -40.00 -24.91 13.90
N ARG A 22 -41.12 -25.62 14.02
CA ARG A 22 -41.21 -26.90 14.77
C ARG A 22 -40.71 -28.11 13.98
N ALA A 23 -40.65 -28.03 12.66
CA ALA A 23 -40.25 -29.13 11.78
C ALA A 23 -39.33 -28.58 10.67
N ALA A 24 -38.03 -28.69 10.89
CA ALA A 24 -37.01 -28.28 9.92
C ALA A 24 -35.87 -29.32 9.83
N ARG A 25 -36.20 -30.61 9.92
CA ARG A 25 -35.20 -31.66 9.71
C ARG A 25 -34.88 -31.75 8.22
N GLY A 26 -33.65 -31.39 7.84
CA GLY A 26 -33.13 -31.54 6.48
C GLY A 26 -33.36 -30.36 5.53
N ALA A 27 -33.94 -29.25 5.99
CA ALA A 27 -34.01 -28.02 5.18
C ALA A 27 -32.67 -27.28 5.22
N VAL A 28 -32.15 -26.93 4.04
CA VAL A 28 -30.87 -26.22 3.87
C VAL A 28 -30.98 -24.77 4.37
N ASP A 29 -32.14 -24.12 4.17
CA ASP A 29 -32.41 -22.76 4.62
C ASP A 29 -33.61 -22.70 5.57
N VAL A 30 -33.34 -22.61 6.87
CA VAL A 30 -34.38 -22.47 7.89
C VAL A 30 -34.60 -21.00 8.21
N LYS A 31 -35.82 -20.50 7.93
CA LYS A 31 -36.22 -19.12 8.20
C LYS A 31 -37.07 -18.99 9.47
N PRO A 32 -37.03 -17.85 10.18
CA PRO A 32 -37.90 -17.56 11.31
C PRO A 32 -39.36 -17.44 10.86
N ASN A 33 -40.29 -17.76 11.76
CA ASN A 33 -41.72 -17.52 11.56
C ASN A 33 -41.98 -16.00 11.44
N SER A 34 -42.35 -15.51 10.26
CA SER A 34 -42.40 -14.08 9.92
C SER A 34 -43.31 -13.22 10.82
N SER A 35 -44.49 -13.73 11.17
CA SER A 35 -45.44 -13.03 12.05
C SER A 35 -44.94 -12.92 13.48
N GLU A 36 -44.33 -13.99 14.00
CA GLU A 36 -43.75 -14.02 15.35
C GLU A 36 -42.47 -13.17 15.42
N LEU A 37 -41.64 -13.19 14.36
CA LEU A 37 -40.47 -12.31 14.24
C LEU A 37 -40.89 -10.84 14.28
N SER A 38 -41.87 -10.44 13.47
CA SER A 38 -42.37 -9.06 13.43
C SER A 38 -42.84 -8.59 14.81
N TYR A 39 -43.55 -9.46 15.54
CA TYR A 39 -43.99 -9.15 16.90
C TYR A 39 -42.82 -9.12 17.91
N LEU A 40 -41.83 -10.00 17.79
CA LEU A 40 -40.59 -9.95 18.59
C LEU A 40 -39.84 -8.64 18.36
N LEU A 41 -39.68 -8.19 17.11
CA LEU A 41 -39.01 -6.93 16.76
C LEU A 41 -39.74 -5.73 17.39
N PHE A 42 -41.07 -5.68 17.29
CA PHE A 42 -41.88 -4.66 17.97
C PHE A 42 -41.70 -4.71 19.50
N TYR A 43 -41.72 -5.91 20.07
CA TYR A 43 -41.53 -6.09 21.51
C TYR A 43 -40.14 -5.63 21.97
N ALA A 44 -39.08 -6.02 21.26
CA ALA A 44 -37.69 -5.72 21.60
C ALA A 44 -37.40 -4.21 21.55
N THR A 45 -37.88 -3.53 20.50
CA THR A 45 -37.67 -2.09 20.28
C THR A 45 -38.52 -1.19 21.17
N SER A 46 -39.61 -1.72 21.76
CA SER A 46 -40.48 -0.91 22.64
C SER A 46 -39.80 -0.40 23.93
N ARG A 47 -38.73 -1.05 24.42
CA ARG A 47 -37.95 -0.60 25.60
C ARG A 47 -36.52 -1.13 25.53
N ARG A 48 -35.53 -0.29 25.84
CA ARG A 48 -34.09 -0.66 25.91
C ARG A 48 -33.79 -1.90 26.75
N SER A 49 -34.44 -2.07 27.91
CA SER A 49 -34.22 -3.26 28.74
C SER A 49 -34.69 -4.58 28.10
N LYS A 50 -35.60 -4.51 27.11
CA LYS A 50 -36.15 -5.71 26.45
C LYS A 50 -35.20 -6.23 25.38
N ILE A 51 -34.61 -5.34 24.56
CA ILE A 51 -33.64 -5.74 23.53
C ILE A 51 -32.41 -6.42 24.16
N GLN A 52 -31.93 -5.89 25.29
CA GLN A 52 -30.84 -6.51 26.07
C GLN A 52 -31.18 -7.93 26.55
N LYS A 53 -32.39 -8.13 27.10
CA LYS A 53 -32.84 -9.46 27.56
C LYS A 53 -33.03 -10.44 26.39
N VAL A 54 -33.47 -9.95 25.23
CA VAL A 54 -33.58 -10.75 24.00
C VAL A 54 -32.18 -11.17 23.53
N GLY A 55 -31.24 -10.24 23.41
CA GLY A 55 -29.85 -10.52 23.03
C GLY A 55 -29.17 -11.54 23.95
N GLN A 56 -29.28 -11.37 25.27
CA GLN A 56 -28.74 -12.32 26.27
C GLN A 56 -29.35 -13.72 26.17
N PHE A 57 -30.63 -13.83 25.84
CA PHE A 57 -31.28 -15.12 25.68
C PHE A 57 -30.87 -15.79 24.36
N LEU A 58 -30.74 -15.02 23.27
CA LEU A 58 -30.23 -15.52 21.99
C LEU A 58 -28.80 -16.05 22.13
N GLU A 59 -27.90 -15.33 22.81
CA GLU A 59 -26.53 -15.80 23.12
C GLU A 59 -26.53 -17.19 23.78
N LYS A 60 -27.26 -17.35 24.89
CA LYS A 60 -27.35 -18.63 25.62
C LYS A 60 -27.96 -19.75 24.77
N LYS A 61 -28.94 -19.40 23.94
CA LYS A 61 -29.59 -20.36 23.06
C LYS A 61 -28.65 -20.81 21.93
N THR A 62 -27.95 -19.89 21.29
CA THR A 62 -26.96 -20.22 20.25
C THR A 62 -25.88 -21.13 20.79
N ALA A 63 -25.35 -20.88 21.98
CA ALA A 63 -24.36 -21.76 22.61
C ALA A 63 -24.86 -23.21 22.70
N SER A 64 -26.12 -23.41 23.12
CA SER A 64 -26.71 -24.76 23.16
C SER A 64 -27.01 -25.34 21.78
N ASP A 65 -27.37 -24.53 20.79
CA ASP A 65 -27.72 -25.02 19.45
C ASP A 65 -26.47 -25.36 18.62
N VAL A 66 -25.39 -24.57 18.75
CA VAL A 66 -24.05 -24.87 18.19
C VAL A 66 -23.50 -26.15 18.80
N TRP A 67 -23.51 -26.29 20.14
CA TRP A 67 -23.03 -27.50 20.81
C TRP A 67 -23.80 -28.78 20.38
N ARG A 68 -25.06 -28.64 19.97
CA ARG A 68 -25.90 -29.75 19.48
C ARG A 68 -25.93 -29.89 17.96
N LEU A 69 -25.13 -29.12 17.24
CA LEU A 69 -25.06 -29.11 15.77
C LEU A 69 -26.43 -28.86 15.10
N ARG A 70 -27.24 -27.97 15.67
CA ARG A 70 -28.56 -27.62 15.13
C ARG A 70 -28.47 -26.42 14.20
N ILE A 71 -27.87 -26.61 13.03
CA ILE A 71 -27.59 -25.56 12.03
C ILE A 71 -28.83 -24.69 11.75
N GLY A 72 -29.99 -25.31 11.51
CA GLY A 72 -31.24 -24.56 11.25
C GLY A 72 -31.69 -23.65 12.40
N ASN A 73 -31.44 -24.03 13.66
CA ASN A 73 -31.72 -23.13 14.79
C ASN A 73 -30.70 -21.97 14.85
N VAL A 74 -29.45 -22.23 14.50
CA VAL A 74 -28.41 -21.21 14.44
C VAL A 74 -28.75 -20.19 13.36
N GLN A 75 -29.12 -20.63 12.15
CA GLN A 75 -29.61 -19.79 11.04
C GLN A 75 -30.76 -18.88 11.47
N VAL A 76 -31.78 -19.43 12.13
CA VAL A 76 -32.92 -18.65 12.65
C VAL A 76 -32.45 -17.59 13.66
N THR A 77 -31.49 -17.93 14.53
CA THR A 77 -30.96 -16.99 15.52
C THR A 77 -30.21 -15.85 14.85
N LEU A 78 -29.37 -16.15 13.87
CA LEU A 78 -28.61 -15.17 13.08
C LEU A 78 -29.57 -14.23 12.34
N GLN A 79 -30.60 -14.76 11.67
CA GLN A 79 -31.63 -13.94 11.01
C GLN A 79 -32.44 -13.07 11.99
N ILE A 80 -32.73 -13.54 13.20
CA ILE A 80 -33.36 -12.71 14.24
C ILE A 80 -32.42 -11.56 14.64
N LEU A 81 -31.12 -11.82 14.80
CA LEU A 81 -30.15 -10.79 15.15
C LEU A 81 -30.00 -9.75 14.04
N ALA A 82 -29.83 -10.16 12.78
CA ALA A 82 -29.78 -9.25 11.63
C ALA A 82 -31.02 -8.34 11.59
N ALA A 83 -32.21 -8.92 11.71
CA ALA A 83 -33.47 -8.14 11.71
C ALA A 83 -33.59 -7.19 12.92
N LEU A 84 -32.99 -7.51 14.07
CA LEU A 84 -32.94 -6.59 15.23
C LEU A 84 -32.01 -5.40 14.98
N ILE A 85 -30.88 -5.62 14.31
CA ILE A 85 -29.93 -4.57 13.92
C ILE A 85 -30.64 -3.61 12.97
N GLU A 86 -31.19 -4.11 11.86
CA GLU A 86 -31.90 -3.30 10.86
C GLU A 86 -33.08 -2.51 11.45
N LYS A 87 -33.84 -3.13 12.36
CA LYS A 87 -35.01 -2.48 12.96
C LYS A 87 -34.64 -1.35 13.92
N SER A 88 -33.50 -1.45 14.59
CA SER A 88 -33.06 -0.48 15.60
C SER A 88 -31.53 -0.29 15.65
N PRO A 89 -30.91 0.31 14.62
CA PRO A 89 -29.46 0.52 14.59
C PRO A 89 -28.96 1.35 15.78
N LYS A 90 -29.75 2.33 16.23
CA LYS A 90 -29.43 3.22 17.36
C LYS A 90 -29.31 2.47 18.70
N ASP A 91 -29.96 1.32 18.83
CA ASP A 91 -29.91 0.51 20.05
C ASP A 91 -28.83 -0.60 19.95
N LEU A 92 -28.11 -0.73 18.83
CA LEU A 92 -27.05 -1.72 18.61
C LEU A 92 -26.03 -1.80 19.75
N PRO A 93 -25.50 -0.68 20.30
CA PRO A 93 -24.54 -0.75 21.40
C PRO A 93 -25.06 -1.49 22.64
N LEU A 94 -26.38 -1.59 22.83
CA LEU A 94 -26.98 -2.27 24.00
C LEU A 94 -26.87 -3.79 23.93
N PHE A 95 -26.70 -4.37 22.74
CA PHE A 95 -26.67 -5.82 22.54
C PHE A 95 -25.54 -6.29 21.60
N ALA A 96 -24.69 -5.38 21.12
CA ALA A 96 -23.56 -5.68 20.24
C ALA A 96 -22.62 -6.77 20.82
N THR A 97 -22.30 -6.70 22.12
CA THR A 97 -21.52 -7.75 22.82
C THR A 97 -22.15 -9.13 22.71
N ASN A 98 -23.49 -9.23 22.77
CA ASN A 98 -24.18 -10.51 22.62
C ASN A 98 -24.06 -11.03 21.18
N ILE A 99 -24.11 -10.14 20.18
CA ILE A 99 -23.92 -10.49 18.76
C ILE A 99 -22.51 -11.02 18.52
N LEU A 100 -21.48 -10.29 18.97
CA LEU A 100 -20.08 -10.70 18.81
C LEU A 100 -19.81 -12.07 19.44
N LYS A 101 -20.37 -12.35 20.62
CA LYS A 101 -20.28 -13.68 21.26
C LYS A 101 -21.02 -14.76 20.47
N VAL A 102 -22.17 -14.44 19.88
CA VAL A 102 -22.89 -15.37 19.00
C VAL A 102 -22.05 -15.71 17.77
N LEU A 103 -21.42 -14.72 17.13
CA LEU A 103 -20.52 -14.92 16.00
C LEU A 103 -19.28 -15.72 16.40
N ASP A 104 -18.64 -15.41 17.52
CA ASP A 104 -17.50 -16.16 18.06
C ASP A 104 -17.85 -17.64 18.32
N LEU A 105 -19.02 -17.93 18.90
CA LEU A 105 -19.50 -19.31 19.10
C LEU A 105 -19.68 -20.04 17.77
N VAL A 106 -20.19 -19.36 16.74
CA VAL A 106 -20.38 -19.93 15.40
C VAL A 106 -19.03 -20.19 14.73
N LEU A 107 -18.09 -19.24 14.77
CA LEU A 107 -16.76 -19.40 14.18
C LEU A 107 -15.97 -20.53 14.83
N ARG A 108 -16.02 -20.65 16.16
CA ARG A 108 -15.35 -21.74 16.90
C ARG A 108 -15.94 -23.12 16.65
N SER A 109 -17.12 -23.22 16.02
CA SER A 109 -17.69 -24.52 15.63
C SER A 109 -16.85 -25.22 14.55
N ASN A 110 -16.06 -24.46 13.77
CA ASN A 110 -15.36 -24.94 12.58
C ASN A 110 -16.28 -25.65 11.56
N ASP A 111 -17.56 -25.27 11.52
CA ASP A 111 -18.54 -25.76 10.54
C ASP A 111 -18.76 -24.69 9.47
N ILE A 112 -18.31 -24.97 8.24
CA ILE A 112 -18.40 -24.05 7.10
C ILE A 112 -19.84 -23.58 6.85
N THR A 113 -20.84 -24.44 7.03
CA THR A 113 -22.24 -24.07 6.78
C THR A 113 -22.77 -23.10 7.82
N MET A 114 -22.31 -23.22 9.08
CA MET A 114 -22.65 -22.25 10.12
C MET A 114 -21.92 -20.92 9.90
N VAL A 115 -20.67 -20.96 9.44
CA VAL A 115 -19.88 -19.76 9.15
C VAL A 115 -20.46 -18.99 7.98
N GLU A 116 -20.78 -19.64 6.86
CA GLU A 116 -21.48 -19.00 5.72
C GLU A 116 -22.82 -18.39 6.15
N ALA A 117 -23.61 -19.11 6.96
CA ALA A 117 -24.87 -18.61 7.47
C ALA A 117 -24.73 -17.35 8.36
N SER A 118 -23.53 -17.11 8.92
CA SER A 118 -23.26 -15.95 9.78
C SER A 118 -22.92 -14.68 8.99
N LEU A 119 -22.50 -14.80 7.72
CA LEU A 119 -22.00 -13.68 6.92
C LEU A 119 -23.03 -12.55 6.77
N PRO A 120 -24.31 -12.80 6.44
CA PRO A 120 -25.30 -11.71 6.31
C PRO A 120 -25.52 -10.97 7.64
N THR A 121 -25.41 -11.68 8.77
CA THR A 121 -25.55 -11.06 10.10
C THR A 121 -24.32 -10.20 10.44
N PHE A 122 -23.13 -10.65 10.05
CA PHE A 122 -21.90 -9.90 10.24
C PHE A 122 -21.82 -8.68 9.32
N GLU A 123 -22.25 -8.81 8.06
CA GLU A 123 -22.41 -7.70 7.11
C GLU A 123 -23.34 -6.63 7.69
N THR A 124 -24.57 -7.02 8.06
CA THR A 124 -25.55 -6.11 8.68
C THR A 124 -24.99 -5.44 9.94
N PHE A 125 -24.20 -6.18 10.72
CA PHE A 125 -23.51 -5.64 11.89
C PHE A 125 -22.50 -4.57 11.50
N CYS A 126 -21.59 -4.85 10.56
CA CYS A 126 -20.56 -3.92 10.07
C CYS A 126 -21.15 -2.65 9.44
N GLU A 127 -22.25 -2.75 8.70
CA GLU A 127 -22.95 -1.59 8.10
C GLU A 127 -23.45 -0.59 9.13
N HIS A 128 -23.91 -1.08 10.28
CA HIS A 128 -24.51 -0.27 11.34
C HIS A 128 -23.56 -0.05 12.53
N HIS A 129 -22.33 -0.57 12.44
CA HIS A 129 -21.35 -0.49 13.50
C HIS A 129 -20.66 0.88 13.49
N ASP A 130 -20.97 1.71 14.49
CA ASP A 130 -20.39 3.05 14.61
C ASP A 130 -19.02 3.02 15.32
N ALA A 131 -18.02 3.60 14.64
CA ALA A 131 -16.68 3.90 15.15
C ALA A 131 -16.67 4.57 16.53
N SER A 132 -17.64 5.46 16.80
CA SER A 132 -17.72 6.22 18.05
C SER A 132 -17.93 5.32 19.27
N SER A 133 -18.59 4.17 19.08
CA SER A 133 -18.86 3.19 20.13
C SER A 133 -17.63 2.37 20.53
N LEU A 134 -16.62 2.30 19.66
CA LEU A 134 -15.37 1.55 19.92
C LEU A 134 -14.48 2.26 20.94
N PHE A 135 -14.45 3.60 20.97
CA PHE A 135 -13.49 4.34 21.79
C PHE A 135 -13.71 4.25 23.31
N ALA A 136 -14.90 3.86 23.76
CA ALA A 136 -15.26 3.90 25.19
C ALA A 136 -15.02 2.57 25.94
N ASP A 137 -14.94 1.43 25.25
CA ASP A 137 -14.86 0.10 25.88
C ASP A 137 -13.77 -0.79 25.24
N GLN A 138 -12.65 -0.92 25.95
CA GLN A 138 -11.51 -1.74 25.51
C GLN A 138 -11.84 -3.24 25.44
N ALA A 139 -12.76 -3.75 26.28
CA ALA A 139 -13.15 -5.15 26.25
C ALA A 139 -14.01 -5.44 25.01
N TYR A 140 -14.86 -4.48 24.63
CA TYR A 140 -15.63 -4.54 23.40
C TYR A 140 -14.74 -4.52 22.15
N ILE A 141 -13.74 -3.62 22.08
CA ILE A 141 -12.76 -3.59 20.98
C ILE A 141 -12.08 -4.95 20.83
N ARG A 142 -11.59 -5.54 21.92
CA ARG A 142 -10.93 -6.86 21.87
C ARG A 142 -11.84 -7.96 21.35
N GLN A 143 -13.11 -7.99 21.77
CA GLN A 143 -14.07 -8.96 21.26
C GLN A 143 -14.34 -8.80 19.77
N TYR A 144 -14.42 -7.56 19.28
CA TYR A 144 -14.57 -7.30 17.86
C TYR A 144 -13.31 -7.73 17.08
N GLU A 145 -12.12 -7.40 17.58
CA GLU A 145 -10.84 -7.84 17.01
C GLU A 145 -10.74 -9.37 16.95
N ASP A 146 -11.16 -10.09 18.00
CA ASP A 146 -11.16 -11.56 18.03
C ASP A 146 -12.07 -12.15 16.94
N VAL A 147 -13.27 -11.58 16.75
CA VAL A 147 -14.21 -11.99 15.70
C VAL A 147 -13.64 -11.69 14.31
N VAL A 148 -13.06 -10.50 14.10
CA VAL A 148 -12.40 -10.11 12.85
C VAL A 148 -11.25 -11.06 12.53
N ASN A 149 -10.39 -11.38 13.50
CA ASN A 149 -9.30 -12.35 13.35
C ASN A 149 -9.82 -13.73 12.97
N ALA A 150 -10.89 -14.19 13.61
CA ALA A 150 -11.47 -15.51 13.32
C ALA A 150 -12.06 -15.59 11.90
N TYR A 151 -12.75 -14.54 11.43
CA TYR A 151 -13.19 -14.46 10.03
C TYR A 151 -12.01 -14.37 9.06
N ALA A 152 -11.03 -13.52 9.34
CA ALA A 152 -9.86 -13.36 8.48
C ALA A 152 -9.07 -14.66 8.33
N THR A 153 -8.94 -15.46 9.39
CA THR A 153 -8.28 -16.78 9.35
C THR A 153 -8.98 -17.75 8.39
N CYS A 154 -10.30 -17.60 8.17
CA CYS A 154 -11.03 -18.41 7.17
C CYS A 154 -10.55 -18.13 5.74
N ALA A 155 -10.01 -16.94 5.47
CA ALA A 155 -9.50 -16.53 4.16
C ALA A 155 -8.10 -17.09 3.83
N SER A 156 -7.40 -17.74 4.78
CA SER A 156 -6.03 -18.20 4.54
C SER A 156 -5.95 -19.26 3.43
N THR A 157 -4.91 -19.19 2.62
CA THR A 157 -4.59 -20.22 1.61
C THR A 157 -3.73 -21.35 2.18
N ARG A 158 -3.15 -21.14 3.37
CA ARG A 158 -2.20 -22.05 4.02
C ARG A 158 -2.85 -22.87 5.13
N GLN A 159 -3.88 -22.33 5.78
CA GLN A 159 -4.56 -22.96 6.91
C GLN A 159 -6.07 -22.94 6.69
N SER A 160 -6.73 -24.03 7.06
CA SER A 160 -8.19 -24.13 7.05
C SER A 160 -8.71 -24.44 8.45
N PRO A 161 -9.80 -23.81 8.91
CA PRO A 161 -10.43 -24.15 10.17
C PRO A 161 -10.88 -25.63 10.20
N GLY A 162 -10.57 -26.35 11.29
CA GLY A 162 -10.97 -27.74 11.49
C GLY A 162 -9.81 -28.75 11.58
N LYS A 163 -10.14 -30.05 11.54
CA LYS A 163 -9.16 -31.15 11.61
C LYS A 163 -8.96 -31.77 10.22
N GLY A 164 -7.70 -31.87 9.79
CA GLY A 164 -7.30 -32.48 8.52
C GLY A 164 -7.30 -31.49 7.36
N THR A 165 -6.76 -31.93 6.22
CA THR A 165 -6.70 -31.13 5.00
C THR A 165 -8.06 -31.23 4.28
N PRO A 166 -8.82 -30.12 4.12
CA PRO A 166 -10.10 -30.15 3.43
C PRO A 166 -9.92 -30.41 1.93
N SER A 167 -10.97 -30.88 1.28
CA SER A 167 -11.00 -30.94 -0.19
C SER A 167 -10.93 -29.52 -0.78
N LYS A 168 -10.41 -29.38 -2.01
CA LYS A 168 -10.30 -28.08 -2.68
C LYS A 168 -11.61 -27.26 -2.68
N PRO A 169 -12.80 -27.85 -2.99
CA PRO A 169 -14.04 -27.08 -2.98
C PRO A 169 -14.42 -26.57 -1.59
N ILE A 170 -14.12 -27.34 -0.54
CA ILE A 170 -14.38 -26.91 0.85
C ILE A 170 -13.38 -25.82 1.25
N ALA A 171 -12.11 -25.94 0.85
CA ALA A 171 -11.09 -24.92 1.09
C ALA A 171 -11.46 -23.58 0.41
N LEU A 172 -11.96 -23.62 -0.83
CA LEU A 172 -12.44 -22.43 -1.54
C LEU A 172 -13.65 -21.79 -0.85
N ARG A 173 -14.59 -22.58 -0.33
CA ARG A 173 -15.71 -22.06 0.45
C ARG A 173 -15.27 -21.35 1.72
N TRP A 174 -14.30 -21.91 2.46
CA TRP A 174 -13.70 -21.22 3.61
C TRP A 174 -13.07 -19.89 3.20
N ARG A 175 -12.29 -19.91 2.10
CA ARG A 175 -11.63 -18.71 1.58
C ARG A 175 -12.63 -17.62 1.21
N ASN A 176 -13.66 -17.97 0.45
CA ASN A 176 -14.74 -17.06 0.07
C ASN A 176 -15.48 -16.52 1.30
N ALA A 177 -15.84 -17.36 2.27
CA ALA A 177 -16.50 -16.90 3.50
C ALA A 177 -15.63 -15.89 4.28
N GLY A 178 -14.32 -16.14 4.37
CA GLY A 178 -13.38 -15.21 4.99
C GLY A 178 -13.26 -13.89 4.22
N LEU A 179 -13.18 -13.95 2.88
CA LEU A 179 -13.08 -12.77 2.02
C LEU A 179 -14.37 -11.94 2.01
N GLU A 180 -15.55 -12.57 2.02
CA GLU A 180 -16.85 -11.87 2.15
C GLU A 180 -16.97 -11.14 3.50
N ALA A 181 -16.49 -11.76 4.58
CA ALA A 181 -16.40 -11.10 5.87
C ALA A 181 -15.40 -9.93 5.86
N ILE A 182 -14.24 -10.09 5.22
CA ILE A 182 -13.26 -9.02 5.04
C ILE A 182 -13.85 -7.86 4.21
N ARG A 183 -14.63 -8.17 3.16
CA ARG A 183 -15.35 -7.16 2.36
C ARG A 183 -16.29 -6.34 3.23
N SER A 184 -17.09 -7.00 4.08
CA SER A 184 -17.98 -6.32 5.04
C SER A 184 -17.24 -5.39 5.99
N ILE A 185 -16.00 -5.73 6.38
CA ILE A 185 -15.14 -4.86 7.20
C ILE A 185 -14.60 -3.69 6.37
N ALA A 186 -14.17 -3.94 5.13
CA ALA A 186 -13.63 -2.92 4.23
C ALA A 186 -14.66 -1.86 3.83
N ASP A 187 -15.93 -2.27 3.70
CA ASP A 187 -17.05 -1.39 3.38
C ASP A 187 -17.57 -0.60 4.61
N SER A 188 -17.15 -0.96 5.83
CA SER A 188 -17.60 -0.31 7.07
C SER A 188 -16.86 0.99 7.36
N GLU A 189 -17.60 2.03 7.77
CA GLU A 189 -17.01 3.30 8.24
C GLU A 189 -16.10 3.11 9.47
N ALA A 190 -16.30 2.03 10.25
CA ALA A 190 -15.50 1.73 11.43
C ALA A 190 -14.00 1.53 11.12
N LEU A 191 -13.68 1.05 9.90
CA LEU A 191 -12.31 0.85 9.46
C LEU A 191 -11.49 2.13 9.50
N SER A 192 -12.12 3.29 9.25
CA SER A 192 -11.44 4.60 9.25
C SER A 192 -10.88 5.01 10.62
N SER A 193 -11.46 4.46 11.70
CA SER A 193 -11.26 4.88 13.09
C SER A 193 -10.29 3.99 13.87
N VAL A 194 -10.36 2.67 13.64
CA VAL A 194 -9.49 1.66 14.29
C VAL A 194 -8.54 1.01 13.26
N ALA A 195 -8.32 1.71 12.13
CA ALA A 195 -7.66 1.25 10.92
C ALA A 195 -6.42 0.37 11.17
N GLY A 196 -5.51 0.80 12.04
CA GLY A 196 -4.22 0.12 12.22
C GLY A 196 -4.35 -1.38 12.56
N ARG A 197 -5.09 -1.72 13.63
CA ARG A 197 -5.12 -3.11 14.13
C ARG A 197 -5.91 -4.06 13.24
N GLN A 198 -6.98 -3.58 12.60
CA GLN A 198 -7.77 -4.42 11.69
C GLN A 198 -7.06 -4.63 10.35
N LEU A 199 -6.41 -3.58 9.81
CA LEU A 199 -5.65 -3.68 8.55
C LEU A 199 -4.48 -4.65 8.67
N ASP A 200 -3.80 -4.68 9.83
CA ASP A 200 -2.73 -5.64 10.12
C ASP A 200 -3.17 -7.11 10.07
N VAL A 201 -4.47 -7.36 10.18
CA VAL A 201 -5.08 -8.70 10.14
C VAL A 201 -5.64 -9.03 8.77
N ILE A 202 -6.42 -8.12 8.18
CA ILE A 202 -7.16 -8.42 6.94
C ILE A 202 -6.29 -8.29 5.69
N VAL A 203 -5.35 -7.32 5.65
CA VAL A 203 -4.51 -7.09 4.46
C VAL A 203 -3.64 -8.30 4.13
N PRO A 204 -2.93 -8.94 5.08
CA PRO A 204 -2.19 -10.17 4.79
C PRO A 204 -3.06 -11.28 4.20
N MET A 205 -4.28 -11.47 4.72
CA MET A 205 -5.20 -12.51 4.24
C MET A 205 -5.72 -12.21 2.83
N ILE A 206 -5.97 -10.94 2.51
CA ILE A 206 -6.28 -10.51 1.13
C ILE A 206 -5.09 -10.84 0.21
N LEU A 207 -3.88 -10.47 0.62
CA LEU A 207 -2.67 -10.67 -0.19
C LEU A 207 -2.30 -12.15 -0.36
N GLU A 208 -2.59 -13.03 0.61
CA GLU A 208 -2.45 -14.49 0.43
C GLU A 208 -3.29 -15.02 -0.73
N ASN A 209 -4.41 -14.37 -1.06
CA ASN A 209 -5.30 -14.73 -2.16
C ASN A 209 -4.99 -14.02 -3.48
N LEU A 210 -4.08 -13.05 -3.47
CA LEU A 210 -3.63 -12.29 -4.66
C LEU A 210 -2.20 -12.61 -5.06
N TRP A 211 -1.40 -13.10 -4.12
CA TRP A 211 -0.02 -13.48 -4.35
C TRP A 211 0.04 -14.70 -5.28
N THR A 212 0.62 -14.50 -6.46
CA THR A 212 0.91 -15.56 -7.42
C THR A 212 2.28 -15.36 -8.05
N ASP A 213 2.98 -16.47 -8.33
CA ASP A 213 4.18 -16.46 -9.16
C ASP A 213 3.86 -16.24 -10.65
N ASP A 214 2.62 -16.53 -11.04
CA ASP A 214 2.07 -16.31 -12.38
C ASP A 214 1.59 -14.87 -12.53
N GLY A 215 2.28 -14.11 -13.40
CA GLY A 215 1.92 -12.73 -13.71
C GLY A 215 0.70 -12.59 -14.61
N GLU A 216 0.37 -13.60 -15.42
CA GLU A 216 -0.81 -13.59 -16.29
C GLU A 216 -2.08 -13.73 -15.45
N PHE A 217 -2.06 -14.59 -14.42
CA PHE A 217 -3.17 -14.75 -13.49
C PHE A 217 -3.58 -13.43 -12.85
N LEU A 218 -2.61 -12.68 -12.30
CA LEU A 218 -2.88 -11.39 -11.66
C LEU A 218 -3.50 -10.38 -12.64
N GLN A 219 -3.04 -10.35 -13.88
CA GLN A 219 -3.60 -9.46 -14.91
C GLN A 219 -5.06 -9.82 -15.23
N VAL A 220 -5.37 -11.12 -15.40
CA VAL A 220 -6.73 -11.61 -15.68
C VAL A 220 -7.70 -11.23 -14.56
N ILE A 221 -7.33 -11.45 -13.29
CA ILE A 221 -8.23 -11.14 -12.17
C ILE A 221 -8.46 -9.63 -12.01
N ILE A 222 -7.47 -8.79 -12.31
CA ILE A 222 -7.63 -7.32 -12.31
C ILE A 222 -8.64 -6.89 -13.37
N GLU A 223 -8.50 -7.40 -14.60
CA GLU A 223 -9.41 -7.07 -15.70
C GLU A 223 -10.85 -7.51 -15.41
N ARG A 224 -11.02 -8.70 -14.83
CA ARG A 224 -12.34 -9.19 -14.39
C ARG A 224 -12.94 -8.35 -13.27
N ALA A 225 -12.15 -8.00 -12.25
CA ALA A 225 -12.61 -7.14 -11.15
C ALA A 225 -13.05 -5.75 -11.64
N ASP A 226 -12.35 -5.17 -12.63
CA ASP A 226 -12.73 -3.89 -13.22
C ASP A 226 -13.95 -3.98 -14.14
N ALA A 227 -14.21 -5.14 -14.76
CA ALA A 227 -15.42 -5.39 -15.54
C ALA A 227 -16.67 -5.52 -14.63
N GLU A 228 -16.55 -6.20 -13.49
CA GLU A 228 -17.64 -6.34 -12.51
C GLU A 228 -18.03 -4.99 -11.90
N GLY A 229 -17.04 -4.17 -11.51
CA GLY A 229 -17.31 -2.83 -10.97
C GLY A 229 -18.05 -1.88 -11.92
N LYS A 230 -17.82 -2.02 -13.24
CA LYS A 230 -18.57 -1.25 -14.27
C LYS A 230 -20.03 -1.70 -14.39
N THR A 231 -20.30 -2.97 -14.09
CA THR A 231 -21.64 -3.56 -14.19
C THR A 231 -22.52 -3.16 -13.00
N GLU A 232 -21.97 -3.14 -11.78
CA GLU A 232 -22.66 -2.66 -10.57
C GLU A 232 -23.02 -1.16 -10.64
N GLY A 233 -22.12 -0.32 -11.16
CA GLY A 233 -22.41 1.11 -11.38
C GLY A 233 -23.59 1.37 -12.33
N ASN A 234 -23.75 0.52 -13.36
CA ASN A 234 -24.89 0.57 -14.29
C ASN A 234 -26.17 -0.01 -13.68
N ALA A 235 -26.08 -0.98 -12.77
CA ALA A 235 -27.23 -1.52 -12.05
C ALA A 235 -27.85 -0.48 -11.09
N LEU A 236 -27.02 0.32 -10.42
CA LEU A 236 -27.46 1.44 -9.59
C LEU A 236 -28.18 2.54 -10.41
N LEU A 237 -27.75 2.78 -11.66
CA LEU A 237 -28.43 3.70 -12.58
C LEU A 237 -29.77 3.16 -13.11
N ARG A 238 -29.93 1.83 -13.22
CA ARG A 238 -31.19 1.18 -13.66
C ARG A 238 -32.22 0.99 -12.55
N ARG A 239 -31.89 1.24 -11.28
CA ARG A 239 -32.82 1.11 -10.14
C ARG A 239 -33.94 2.17 -10.11
N ARG A 240 -34.06 3.02 -11.14
CA ARG A 240 -35.11 4.05 -11.27
C ARG A 240 -36.27 3.72 -12.20
N THR A 241 -36.33 2.53 -12.78
CA THR A 241 -37.49 2.10 -13.59
C THR A 241 -38.15 0.87 -12.99
N SER A 242 -39.21 1.10 -12.23
CA SER A 242 -40.13 0.05 -11.79
C SER A 242 -41.07 -0.34 -12.94
N VAL A 243 -41.06 -1.61 -13.34
CA VAL A 243 -42.26 -2.27 -13.87
C VAL A 243 -42.33 -3.68 -13.28
N SER A 244 -43.48 -3.92 -12.64
CA SER A 244 -43.98 -5.20 -12.15
C SER A 244 -44.20 -6.19 -13.30
N THR A 245 -43.50 -7.32 -13.29
CA THR A 245 -43.94 -8.54 -13.96
C THR A 245 -43.64 -9.74 -13.08
N VAL A 246 -44.71 -10.48 -12.77
CA VAL A 246 -44.74 -11.75 -12.05
C VAL A 246 -43.78 -12.75 -12.71
N LYS A 247 -42.82 -13.29 -11.94
CA LYS A 247 -42.00 -14.43 -12.35
C LYS A 247 -42.54 -15.70 -11.68
N THR A 248 -42.98 -16.64 -12.50
CA THR A 248 -43.20 -18.05 -12.15
C THR A 248 -41.86 -18.78 -12.10
N ASP A 249 -41.74 -19.69 -11.13
CA ASP A 249 -40.59 -20.57 -10.91
C ASP A 249 -40.19 -21.40 -12.13
N GLY A 250 -38.88 -21.59 -12.31
CA GLY A 250 -38.33 -22.65 -13.17
C GLY A 250 -37.02 -22.27 -13.87
N THR A 251 -35.90 -22.45 -13.16
CA THR A 251 -34.54 -22.71 -13.69
C THR A 251 -34.00 -21.77 -14.78
N GLY A 252 -33.13 -20.84 -14.39
CA GLY A 252 -32.33 -20.04 -15.30
C GLY A 252 -31.47 -19.03 -14.54
N GLY A 253 -30.50 -19.53 -13.78
CA GLY A 253 -29.40 -18.69 -13.30
C GLY A 253 -28.37 -18.56 -14.43
N ASP A 254 -27.81 -17.37 -14.59
CA ASP A 254 -26.78 -17.02 -15.58
C ASP A 254 -25.58 -17.98 -15.51
N THR A 255 -25.64 -19.09 -16.23
CA THR A 255 -24.53 -20.03 -16.33
C THR A 255 -23.64 -19.59 -17.48
N ASN A 256 -22.43 -19.10 -17.16
CA ASN A 256 -21.35 -18.94 -18.13
C ASN A 256 -21.20 -20.24 -18.94
N PRO A 257 -21.07 -20.18 -20.28
CA PRO A 257 -21.07 -21.36 -21.16
C PRO A 257 -19.91 -22.34 -20.90
N VAL A 258 -18.91 -21.94 -20.11
CA VAL A 258 -17.78 -22.78 -19.67
C VAL A 258 -18.22 -23.84 -18.65
N ALA A 259 -19.27 -23.60 -17.86
CA ALA A 259 -19.72 -24.54 -16.82
C ALA A 259 -20.40 -25.80 -17.39
N ILE A 260 -20.80 -25.79 -18.67
CA ILE A 260 -21.52 -26.89 -19.32
C ILE A 260 -20.57 -27.80 -20.13
N THR A 261 -19.35 -27.34 -20.46
CA THR A 261 -18.40 -28.07 -21.31
C THR A 261 -16.96 -28.15 -20.79
N GLY A 262 -16.63 -27.48 -19.68
CA GLY A 262 -15.28 -27.46 -19.11
C GLY A 262 -14.87 -28.75 -18.42
N SER A 263 -13.57 -29.07 -18.45
CA SER A 263 -13.00 -30.13 -17.63
C SER A 263 -13.11 -29.78 -16.14
N SER A 264 -13.02 -30.75 -15.23
CA SER A 264 -13.02 -30.46 -13.78
C SER A 264 -11.91 -29.50 -13.36
N VAL A 265 -10.81 -29.47 -14.11
CA VAL A 265 -9.68 -28.55 -13.90
C VAL A 265 -10.06 -27.12 -14.27
N ASP A 266 -10.83 -26.91 -15.34
CA ASP A 266 -11.28 -25.59 -15.76
C ASP A 266 -12.28 -24.99 -14.75
N ILE A 267 -13.13 -25.83 -14.16
CA ILE A 267 -14.08 -25.43 -13.10
C ILE A 267 -13.32 -25.01 -11.84
N ASP A 268 -12.32 -25.79 -11.40
CA ASP A 268 -11.49 -25.46 -10.24
C ASP A 268 -10.74 -24.14 -10.45
N ARG A 269 -10.15 -23.94 -11.64
CA ARG A 269 -9.44 -22.70 -12.00
C ARG A 269 -10.37 -21.49 -11.98
N LEU A 270 -11.57 -21.62 -12.57
CA LEU A 270 -12.54 -20.53 -12.58
C LEU A 270 -12.96 -20.15 -11.15
N ALA A 271 -13.17 -21.13 -10.27
CA ALA A 271 -13.50 -20.88 -8.87
C ALA A 271 -12.35 -20.23 -8.08
N GLU A 272 -11.10 -20.57 -8.39
CA GLU A 272 -9.92 -19.87 -7.86
C GLU A 272 -9.85 -18.42 -8.33
N GLU A 273 -10.12 -18.16 -9.61
CA GLU A 273 -10.18 -16.79 -10.16
C GLU A 273 -11.32 -15.98 -9.51
N ASP A 274 -12.51 -16.55 -9.35
CA ASP A 274 -13.66 -15.89 -8.70
C ASP A 274 -13.31 -15.48 -7.26
N THR A 275 -12.66 -16.38 -6.52
CA THR A 275 -12.17 -16.11 -5.15
C THR A 275 -11.16 -14.97 -5.14
N ALA A 276 -10.23 -14.95 -6.09
CA ALA A 276 -9.21 -13.91 -6.21
C ALA A 276 -9.80 -12.56 -6.63
N VAL A 277 -10.85 -12.53 -7.46
CA VAL A 277 -11.59 -11.30 -7.80
C VAL A 277 -12.20 -10.66 -6.56
N VAL A 278 -12.80 -11.44 -5.66
CA VAL A 278 -13.30 -10.93 -4.37
C VAL A 278 -12.16 -10.34 -3.54
N ALA A 279 -10.98 -10.97 -3.52
CA ALA A 279 -9.81 -10.43 -2.83
C ALA A 279 -9.34 -9.08 -3.42
N VAL A 280 -9.33 -8.92 -4.75
CA VAL A 280 -9.02 -7.64 -5.41
C VAL A 280 -10.03 -6.57 -5.00
N GLN A 281 -11.32 -6.91 -4.98
CA GLN A 281 -12.38 -5.99 -4.55
C GLN A 281 -12.19 -5.57 -3.09
N CYS A 282 -11.88 -6.51 -2.19
CA CYS A 282 -11.57 -6.20 -0.78
C CYS A 282 -10.41 -5.22 -0.66
N LEU A 283 -9.30 -5.48 -1.37
CA LEU A 283 -8.14 -4.58 -1.36
C LEU A 283 -8.52 -3.20 -1.89
N LYS A 284 -9.28 -3.14 -2.98
CA LYS A 284 -9.73 -1.90 -3.60
C LYS A 284 -10.53 -1.05 -2.62
N GLN A 285 -11.51 -1.63 -1.92
CA GLN A 285 -12.37 -0.91 -0.96
C GLN A 285 -11.58 -0.21 0.16
N ILE A 286 -10.47 -0.81 0.61
CA ILE A 286 -9.57 -0.19 1.59
C ILE A 286 -8.99 1.15 1.10
N PHE A 287 -8.92 1.39 -0.21
CA PHE A 287 -8.28 2.56 -0.80
C PHE A 287 -9.20 3.47 -1.65
N ILE A 288 -10.51 3.19 -1.79
CA ILE A 288 -11.43 4.07 -2.56
C ILE A 288 -11.77 5.36 -1.79
N ILE A 289 -12.23 5.24 -0.53
CA ILE A 289 -12.59 6.39 0.33
C ILE A 289 -11.81 6.33 1.67
N PRO A 290 -10.47 6.31 1.65
CA PRO A 290 -9.70 6.09 2.86
C PRO A 290 -9.43 7.40 3.61
N THR A 291 -9.26 7.29 4.93
CA THR A 291 -8.56 8.33 5.69
C THR A 291 -7.06 8.22 5.46
N ARG A 292 -6.30 9.30 5.74
CA ARG A 292 -4.83 9.26 5.67
C ARG A 292 -4.21 8.17 6.55
N ALA A 293 -4.79 7.95 7.73
CA ALA A 293 -4.37 6.90 8.65
C ALA A 293 -4.64 5.51 8.08
N GLN A 294 -5.76 5.32 7.38
CA GLN A 294 -6.10 4.08 6.70
C GLN A 294 -5.17 3.80 5.51
N ILE A 295 -4.85 4.79 4.67
CA ILE A 295 -3.84 4.63 3.61
C ILE A 295 -2.53 4.17 4.23
N HIS A 296 -2.03 4.91 5.23
CA HIS A 296 -0.76 4.61 5.87
C HIS A 296 -0.76 3.20 6.51
N GLY A 297 -1.82 2.85 7.25
CA GLY A 297 -1.97 1.53 7.87
C GLY A 297 -2.00 0.40 6.85
N GLY A 298 -2.76 0.56 5.76
CA GLY A 298 -2.84 -0.43 4.69
C GLY A 298 -1.49 -0.64 4.00
N ILE A 299 -0.77 0.44 3.70
CA ILE A 299 0.58 0.37 3.12
C ILE A 299 1.57 -0.29 4.09
N MET A 300 1.51 0.00 5.40
CA MET A 300 2.37 -0.67 6.38
C MET A 300 2.11 -2.17 6.45
N ALA A 301 0.85 -2.61 6.39
CA ALA A 301 0.49 -4.03 6.36
C ALA A 301 0.97 -4.72 5.07
N LEU A 302 0.84 -4.06 3.90
CA LEU A 302 1.42 -4.51 2.62
C LEU A 302 2.94 -4.69 2.71
N LEU A 303 3.66 -3.71 3.26
CA LEU A 303 5.11 -3.76 3.42
C LEU A 303 5.56 -4.85 4.40
N LYS A 304 4.80 -5.07 5.48
CA LYS A 304 5.02 -6.17 6.42
C LYS A 304 4.87 -7.53 5.74
N PHE A 305 3.82 -7.71 4.94
CA PHE A 305 3.61 -8.93 4.17
C PHE A 305 4.75 -9.18 3.16
N ILE A 306 5.19 -8.15 2.42
CA ILE A 306 6.36 -8.25 1.53
C ILE A 306 7.60 -8.74 2.29
N ARG A 307 7.86 -8.20 3.47
CA ARG A 307 9.00 -8.61 4.30
C ARG A 307 8.91 -10.07 4.72
N GLU A 308 7.71 -10.55 5.06
CA GLU A 308 7.47 -11.96 5.39
C GLU A 308 7.75 -12.86 4.18
N ARG A 309 7.27 -12.50 2.98
CA ARG A 309 7.52 -13.22 1.73
C ARG A 309 9.01 -13.29 1.37
N LEU A 310 9.74 -12.20 1.55
CA LEU A 310 11.19 -12.16 1.34
C LEU A 310 11.95 -13.07 2.31
N ARG A 311 11.50 -13.18 3.57
CA ARG A 311 12.08 -14.11 4.55
C ARG A 311 11.84 -15.57 4.17
N GLU A 312 10.70 -15.86 3.55
CA GLU A 312 10.38 -17.17 2.96
C GLU A 312 11.12 -17.44 1.64
N LYS A 313 11.93 -16.48 1.15
CA LYS A 313 12.67 -16.52 -0.14
C LYS A 313 11.77 -16.61 -1.37
N GLU A 314 10.53 -16.14 -1.27
CA GLU A 314 9.60 -16.06 -2.38
C GLU A 314 9.91 -14.81 -3.25
N PRO A 315 9.82 -14.89 -4.58
CA PRO A 315 10.15 -13.77 -5.45
C PRO A 315 9.09 -12.67 -5.37
N VAL A 316 9.48 -11.51 -4.82
CA VAL A 316 8.58 -10.33 -4.71
C VAL A 316 8.68 -9.41 -5.92
N VAL A 317 9.91 -9.18 -6.38
CA VAL A 317 10.24 -8.35 -7.54
C VAL A 317 11.02 -9.20 -8.53
N LYS A 318 10.64 -9.13 -9.79
CA LYS A 318 11.31 -9.81 -10.91
C LYS A 318 11.85 -8.74 -11.85
N ALA A 319 13.15 -8.77 -12.13
CA ALA A 319 13.72 -7.93 -13.17
C ALA A 319 13.36 -8.51 -14.54
N ASP A 320 12.72 -7.73 -15.40
CA ASP A 320 12.51 -8.12 -16.79
C ASP A 320 13.81 -7.88 -17.57
N GLU A 321 14.45 -8.97 -18.00
CA GLU A 321 15.72 -8.95 -18.75
C GLU A 321 15.61 -8.19 -20.07
N ASN A 322 14.41 -8.11 -20.67
CA ASN A 322 14.21 -7.49 -21.98
C ASN A 322 13.99 -5.98 -21.92
N THR A 323 13.27 -5.51 -20.90
CA THR A 323 12.91 -4.08 -20.77
C THR A 323 13.76 -3.34 -19.76
N GLY A 324 14.54 -4.06 -18.93
CA GLY A 324 15.27 -3.50 -17.80
C GLY A 324 14.34 -2.90 -16.73
N ARG A 325 13.05 -3.23 -16.77
CA ARG A 325 12.05 -2.74 -15.82
C ARG A 325 11.75 -3.83 -14.80
N ASP A 326 11.53 -3.40 -13.56
CA ASP A 326 11.10 -4.30 -12.52
C ASP A 326 9.59 -4.57 -12.64
N GLY A 327 9.23 -5.84 -12.59
CA GLY A 327 7.87 -6.33 -12.46
C GLY A 327 7.70 -7.18 -11.21
N GLY A 328 6.56 -7.87 -11.13
CA GLY A 328 6.19 -8.70 -9.98
C GLY A 328 4.92 -8.19 -9.30
N TRP A 329 4.27 -9.09 -8.58
CA TRP A 329 2.96 -8.84 -7.97
C TRP A 329 2.98 -7.62 -7.04
N ALA A 330 4.06 -7.41 -6.27
CA ALA A 330 4.15 -6.28 -5.34
C ALA A 330 4.14 -4.95 -6.09
N ILE A 331 4.88 -4.84 -7.20
CA ILE A 331 4.90 -3.63 -8.02
C ILE A 331 3.51 -3.37 -8.61
N THR A 332 2.86 -4.41 -9.13
CA THR A 332 1.49 -4.31 -9.67
C THR A 332 0.51 -3.85 -8.60
N ILE A 333 0.53 -4.45 -7.41
CA ILE A 333 -0.36 -4.09 -6.30
C ILE A 333 -0.14 -2.66 -5.83
N PHE A 334 1.12 -2.20 -5.66
CA PHE A 334 1.40 -0.81 -5.30
C PHE A 334 0.93 0.17 -6.39
N GLY A 335 1.08 -0.20 -7.67
CA GLY A 335 0.54 0.59 -8.78
C GLY A 335 -0.99 0.69 -8.76
N LEU A 336 -1.70 -0.41 -8.45
CA LEU A 336 -3.16 -0.42 -8.32
C LEU A 336 -3.64 0.42 -7.13
N VAL A 337 -3.03 0.22 -5.96
CA VAL A 337 -3.37 0.97 -4.74
C VAL A 337 -3.15 2.47 -4.95
N ALA A 338 -2.06 2.86 -5.64
CA ALA A 338 -1.82 4.26 -5.99
C ALA A 338 -2.85 4.83 -6.98
N LYS A 339 -3.39 4.01 -7.89
CA LYS A 339 -4.48 4.40 -8.81
C LYS A 339 -5.82 4.56 -8.10
N TRP A 340 -6.14 3.65 -7.17
CA TRP A 340 -7.40 3.66 -6.41
C TRP A 340 -7.47 4.79 -5.38
N ALA A 341 -6.34 5.13 -4.75
CA ALA A 341 -6.28 6.18 -3.75
C ALA A 341 -6.69 7.57 -4.31
N PRO A 342 -7.40 8.40 -3.52
CA PRO A 342 -7.76 9.76 -3.90
C PRO A 342 -6.53 10.59 -4.29
N VAL A 343 -6.61 11.31 -5.41
CA VAL A 343 -5.47 12.05 -6.03
C VAL A 343 -4.69 12.89 -5.02
N GLN A 344 -5.40 13.56 -4.11
CA GLN A 344 -4.82 14.46 -3.11
C GLN A 344 -3.99 13.77 -2.01
N ASP A 345 -4.15 12.46 -1.82
CA ASP A 345 -3.49 11.70 -0.75
C ASP A 345 -2.55 10.60 -1.30
N ARG A 346 -2.42 10.44 -2.64
CA ARG A 346 -1.56 9.42 -3.26
C ARG A 346 -0.10 9.51 -2.85
N TYR A 347 0.40 10.73 -2.61
CA TYR A 347 1.78 10.95 -2.17
C TYR A 347 2.10 10.25 -0.84
N ILE A 348 1.09 9.97 0.01
CA ILE A 348 1.26 9.26 1.28
C ILE A 348 1.82 7.85 1.05
N ILE A 349 1.41 7.19 -0.05
CA ILE A 349 1.91 5.85 -0.39
C ILE A 349 3.41 5.91 -0.66
N MET A 350 3.86 6.86 -1.49
CA MET A 350 5.28 7.07 -1.78
C MET A 350 6.07 7.41 -0.52
N VAL A 351 5.56 8.34 0.29
CA VAL A 351 6.22 8.76 1.55
C VAL A 351 6.33 7.59 2.54
N ALA A 352 5.29 6.76 2.66
CA ALA A 352 5.29 5.60 3.54
C ALA A 352 6.31 4.53 3.10
N VAL A 353 6.41 4.23 1.80
CA VAL A 353 7.42 3.31 1.26
C VAL A 353 8.83 3.89 1.44
N MET A 354 8.99 5.20 1.20
CA MET A 354 10.27 5.88 1.37
C MET A 354 10.72 5.92 2.84
N ASP A 355 9.84 6.24 3.77
CA ASP A 355 10.13 6.19 5.22
C ASP A 355 10.54 4.77 5.65
N LYS A 356 9.84 3.74 5.15
CA LYS A 356 10.22 2.35 5.40
C LYS A 356 11.61 2.03 4.86
N LEU A 357 11.90 2.40 3.61
CA LEU A 357 13.22 2.22 2.98
C LEU A 357 14.33 2.89 3.80
N LEU A 358 14.09 4.13 4.24
CA LEU A 358 15.04 4.90 5.05
C LEU A 358 15.19 4.36 6.48
N ARG A 359 14.19 3.70 7.05
CA ARG A 359 14.34 3.09 8.39
C ARG A 359 15.07 1.74 8.35
N THR A 360 15.04 1.04 7.22
CA THR A 360 15.72 -0.24 7.05
C THR A 360 17.23 -0.05 6.86
N GLN A 361 18.06 -0.79 7.61
CA GLN A 361 19.52 -0.71 7.53
C GLN A 361 20.06 -1.50 6.32
N PRO A 362 21.07 -0.99 5.59
CA PRO A 362 21.63 -1.65 4.40
C PRO A 362 22.67 -2.73 4.74
N ASN A 363 22.30 -3.63 5.64
CA ASN A 363 23.09 -4.82 5.98
C ASN A 363 22.72 -5.99 5.04
N MET A 364 23.60 -6.98 4.90
CA MET A 364 23.40 -8.12 3.98
C MET A 364 22.06 -8.84 4.17
N GLU A 365 21.53 -8.87 5.40
CA GLU A 365 20.25 -9.50 5.72
C GLU A 365 19.04 -8.76 5.11
N ASN A 366 19.08 -7.43 5.08
CA ASN A 366 17.95 -6.61 4.61
C ASN A 366 18.17 -6.04 3.20
N VAL A 367 19.29 -6.31 2.52
CA VAL A 367 19.53 -5.78 1.16
C VAL A 367 18.45 -6.23 0.17
N ALA A 368 17.92 -7.46 0.28
CA ALA A 368 16.81 -7.92 -0.55
C ALA A 368 15.51 -7.12 -0.30
N GLU A 369 15.22 -6.76 0.95
CA GLU A 369 14.11 -5.87 1.32
C GLU A 369 14.33 -4.48 0.70
N GLN A 370 15.53 -3.93 0.81
CA GLN A 370 15.85 -2.62 0.24
C GLN A 370 15.78 -2.58 -1.28
N ILE A 371 16.28 -3.61 -1.97
CA ILE A 371 16.15 -3.73 -3.42
C ILE A 371 14.67 -3.73 -3.82
N SER A 372 13.84 -4.53 -3.12
CA SER A 372 12.40 -4.61 -3.38
C SER A 372 11.69 -3.27 -3.16
N LEU A 373 11.97 -2.61 -2.04
CA LEU A 373 11.42 -1.29 -1.72
C LEU A 373 11.85 -0.22 -2.74
N THR A 374 13.11 -0.24 -3.15
CA THR A 374 13.65 0.68 -4.16
C THR A 374 12.99 0.45 -5.52
N ALA A 375 12.74 -0.80 -5.91
CA ALA A 375 12.02 -1.13 -7.14
C ALA A 375 10.56 -0.63 -7.11
N ILE A 376 9.88 -0.72 -5.96
CA ILE A 376 8.52 -0.17 -5.78
C ILE A 376 8.54 1.37 -5.91
N VAL A 377 9.51 2.04 -5.27
CA VAL A 377 9.69 3.50 -5.39
C VAL A 377 9.93 3.90 -6.85
N ALA A 378 10.85 3.23 -7.54
CA ALA A 378 11.14 3.47 -8.96
C ALA A 378 9.89 3.29 -9.84
N SER A 379 9.11 2.23 -9.61
CA SER A 379 7.89 1.99 -10.37
C SER A 379 6.83 3.07 -10.14
N LEU A 380 6.61 3.48 -8.89
CA LEU A 380 5.66 4.54 -8.56
C LEU A 380 6.09 5.90 -9.18
N LEU A 381 7.38 6.24 -9.14
CA LEU A 381 7.91 7.48 -9.74
C LEU A 381 7.82 7.50 -11.27
N ARG A 382 7.94 6.33 -11.93
CA ARG A 382 7.82 6.19 -13.39
C ARG A 382 6.39 6.04 -13.88
N SER A 383 5.46 5.69 -12.99
CA SER A 383 4.07 5.43 -13.34
C SER A 383 3.35 6.70 -13.80
N ASP A 384 2.24 6.55 -14.52
CA ASP A 384 1.37 7.66 -14.91
C ASP A 384 0.58 8.28 -13.73
N VAL A 385 0.79 7.78 -12.52
CA VAL A 385 0.09 8.24 -11.32
C VAL A 385 0.66 9.56 -10.83
N ASN A 386 -0.13 10.62 -10.93
CA ASN A 386 0.25 11.92 -10.40
C ASN A 386 0.25 11.90 -8.85
N LEU A 387 1.39 12.27 -8.24
CA LEU A 387 1.59 12.35 -6.78
C LEU A 387 1.56 13.82 -6.31
N ILE A 388 0.43 14.50 -6.54
CA ILE A 388 0.25 15.90 -6.13
C ILE A 388 0.50 16.03 -4.61
N GLY A 389 1.28 17.02 -4.20
CA GLY A 389 1.66 17.24 -2.80
C GLY A 389 2.95 16.53 -2.37
N LEU A 390 3.59 15.77 -3.27
CA LEU A 390 4.92 15.20 -2.99
C LEU A 390 5.98 16.29 -2.90
N SER A 391 6.71 16.32 -1.78
CA SER A 391 7.94 17.11 -1.67
C SER A 391 9.07 16.39 -2.41
N VAL A 392 9.29 16.77 -3.67
CA VAL A 392 10.36 16.22 -4.52
C VAL A 392 11.73 16.35 -3.85
N MET A 393 11.96 17.49 -3.19
CA MET A 393 13.22 17.73 -2.50
C MET A 393 13.41 16.76 -1.34
N ASP A 394 12.41 16.54 -0.50
CA ASP A 394 12.56 15.60 0.63
C ASP A 394 12.82 14.16 0.17
N VAL A 395 12.17 13.73 -0.93
CA VAL A 395 12.45 12.42 -1.54
C VAL A 395 13.87 12.34 -2.06
N LEU A 396 14.34 13.37 -2.80
CA LEU A 396 15.73 13.45 -3.26
C LEU A 396 16.71 13.38 -2.09
N LEU A 397 16.49 14.18 -1.04
CA LEU A 397 17.33 14.19 0.15
C LEU A 397 17.38 12.82 0.82
N GLY A 398 16.23 12.16 0.94
CA GLY A 398 16.13 10.79 1.44
C GLY A 398 16.94 9.81 0.60
N LEU A 399 16.80 9.82 -0.73
CA LEU A 399 17.52 8.92 -1.63
C LEU A 399 19.04 9.14 -1.56
N LEU A 400 19.50 10.40 -1.50
CA LEU A 400 20.91 10.73 -1.31
C LEU A 400 21.43 10.25 0.06
N GLN A 401 20.63 10.37 1.12
CA GLN A 401 20.96 9.83 2.44
C GLN A 401 21.03 8.31 2.42
N HIS A 402 20.14 7.64 1.69
CA HIS A 402 20.13 6.19 1.54
C HIS A 402 21.37 5.69 0.78
N MET A 403 21.65 6.30 -0.38
CA MET A 403 22.86 6.08 -1.17
C MET A 403 24.13 6.15 -0.29
N LYS A 404 24.19 7.17 0.57
CA LYS A 404 25.26 7.32 1.54
C LYS A 404 25.40 6.14 2.52
N ARG A 405 24.29 5.67 3.07
CA ARG A 405 24.31 4.56 4.02
C ARG A 405 24.76 3.26 3.34
N VAL A 406 24.30 3.01 2.12
CA VAL A 406 24.72 1.84 1.31
C VAL A 406 26.23 1.86 1.09
N LEU A 407 26.78 3.00 0.65
CA LEU A 407 28.22 3.16 0.41
C LEU A 407 29.06 2.99 1.69
N LYS A 408 28.61 3.51 2.83
CA LYS A 408 29.28 3.31 4.13
C LYS A 408 29.34 1.84 4.56
N HIS A 409 28.27 1.09 4.35
CA HIS A 409 28.23 -0.34 4.72
C HIS A 409 29.02 -1.20 3.74
N SER A 410 29.11 -0.77 2.47
CA SER A 410 29.91 -1.46 1.48
C SER A 410 31.41 -1.20 1.59
N GLY A 411 31.84 -0.04 2.11
CA GLY A 411 33.24 0.29 2.38
C GLY A 411 33.77 -0.21 3.73
N GLY A 412 32.95 -0.93 4.49
CA GLY A 412 33.19 -1.30 5.89
C GLY A 412 33.60 -2.77 6.10
N ILE A 413 34.59 -3.29 5.36
CA ILE A 413 35.31 -4.51 5.75
C ILE A 413 36.82 -4.26 5.62
N LYS A 414 37.41 -3.71 6.69
CA LYS A 414 38.74 -3.97 7.28
C LYS A 414 39.11 -2.85 8.26
N SER A 415 38.43 -2.83 9.40
CA SER A 415 38.98 -2.28 10.64
C SER A 415 38.94 -3.38 11.69
N ASN A 416 39.69 -4.46 11.45
CA ASN A 416 40.13 -5.32 12.54
C ASN A 416 41.63 -5.09 12.70
N GLY A 417 41.97 -4.42 13.78
CA GLY A 417 43.33 -4.10 14.16
C GLY A 417 44.13 -5.38 14.40
N THR A 418 45.12 -5.58 13.54
CA THR A 418 46.42 -6.09 13.94
C THR A 418 47.44 -5.36 13.09
N VAL A 419 48.23 -4.52 13.75
CA VAL A 419 49.41 -3.90 13.15
C VAL A 419 50.37 -5.03 12.79
N SER A 420 50.52 -5.33 11.51
CA SER A 420 51.68 -6.04 10.99
C SER A 420 52.30 -5.19 9.89
N THR A 421 53.36 -4.49 10.29
CA THR A 421 54.36 -3.87 9.42
C THR A 421 54.95 -4.90 8.47
N THR A 422 54.64 -4.79 7.18
CA THR A 422 55.59 -5.09 6.10
C THR A 422 55.12 -4.48 4.78
N GLU A 423 56.03 -3.75 4.15
CA GLU A 423 55.92 -3.06 2.88
C GLU A 423 55.70 -4.05 1.71
N LYS A 424 54.77 -3.72 0.79
CA LYS A 424 54.98 -3.60 -0.67
C LYS A 424 53.70 -3.82 -1.49
N SER A 425 53.65 -3.10 -2.62
CA SER A 425 52.70 -3.14 -3.75
C SER A 425 51.31 -2.54 -3.53
N SER A 426 51.23 -1.23 -3.78
CA SER A 426 50.01 -0.52 -4.17
C SER A 426 49.57 -0.97 -5.57
N VAL A 427 48.80 -2.05 -5.66
CA VAL A 427 47.94 -2.28 -6.82
C VAL A 427 46.75 -1.34 -6.67
N VAL A 428 46.57 -0.44 -7.62
CA VAL A 428 45.36 0.40 -7.73
C VAL A 428 44.22 -0.54 -8.10
N VAL A 429 43.60 -1.15 -7.09
CA VAL A 429 42.36 -1.93 -7.26
C VAL A 429 41.22 -0.93 -7.33
N ASP A 430 40.40 -1.04 -8.38
CA ASP A 430 39.24 -0.18 -8.61
C ASP A 430 38.31 -0.23 -7.37
N PRO A 431 37.93 0.92 -6.77
CA PRO A 431 37.07 0.96 -5.58
C PRO A 431 35.73 0.23 -5.77
N THR A 432 35.31 0.03 -7.02
CA THR A 432 34.11 -0.74 -7.37
C THR A 432 34.26 -2.25 -7.21
N GLU A 433 35.47 -2.82 -7.20
CA GLU A 433 35.67 -4.28 -7.09
C GLU A 433 35.54 -4.81 -5.66
N GLN A 434 35.57 -3.94 -4.64
CA GLN A 434 35.46 -4.34 -3.22
C GLN A 434 34.01 -4.38 -2.70
N MET A 435 33.03 -3.93 -3.49
CA MET A 435 31.62 -3.94 -3.10
C MET A 435 30.96 -5.28 -3.38
N SER A 436 30.09 -5.73 -2.48
CA SER A 436 29.23 -6.90 -2.74
C SER A 436 28.29 -6.61 -3.91
N GLU A 437 28.13 -7.55 -4.84
CA GLU A 437 27.17 -7.46 -5.96
C GLU A 437 25.78 -6.94 -5.58
N PRO A 438 25.11 -7.43 -4.51
CA PRO A 438 23.80 -6.91 -4.10
C PRO A 438 23.84 -5.43 -3.65
N HIS A 439 24.95 -4.94 -3.09
CA HIS A 439 25.10 -3.52 -2.75
C HIS A 439 25.34 -2.65 -3.99
N LYS A 440 26.02 -3.17 -5.02
CA LYS A 440 26.16 -2.48 -6.31
C LYS A 440 24.82 -2.35 -7.00
N GLU A 441 24.05 -3.44 -7.03
CA GLU A 441 22.70 -3.43 -7.61
C GLU A 441 21.80 -2.44 -6.88
N LEU A 442 21.82 -2.45 -5.54
CA LEU A 442 21.07 -1.48 -4.75
C LEU A 442 21.49 -0.03 -5.07
N LEU A 443 22.80 0.24 -5.19
CA LEU A 443 23.30 1.56 -5.54
C LEU A 443 22.80 2.03 -6.91
N ASN A 444 22.89 1.17 -7.93
CA ASN A 444 22.40 1.46 -9.27
C ASN A 444 20.89 1.76 -9.27
N ARG A 445 20.10 1.00 -8.49
CA ARG A 445 18.66 1.23 -8.34
C ARG A 445 18.33 2.55 -7.65
N ILE A 446 19.13 2.97 -6.67
CA ILE A 446 18.97 4.28 -6.02
C ILE A 446 19.29 5.41 -7.00
N GLU A 447 20.38 5.28 -7.77
CA GLU A 447 20.72 6.24 -8.84
C GLU A 447 19.56 6.36 -9.85
N GLN A 448 18.99 5.22 -10.24
CA GLN A 448 17.83 5.20 -11.14
C GLN A 448 16.58 5.83 -10.50
N CYS A 449 16.30 5.60 -9.20
CA CYS A 449 15.19 6.27 -8.51
C CYS A 449 15.35 7.79 -8.47
N ILE A 450 16.58 8.28 -8.26
CA ILE A 450 16.88 9.73 -8.30
C ILE A 450 16.59 10.29 -9.69
N ALA A 451 16.90 9.54 -10.75
CA ALA A 451 16.55 9.91 -12.11
C ALA A 451 15.04 9.86 -12.37
N ASP A 452 14.37 8.79 -11.94
CA ASP A 452 12.92 8.57 -12.12
C ASP A 452 12.09 9.64 -11.41
N LEU A 453 12.61 10.27 -10.36
CA LEU A 453 12.00 11.44 -9.70
C LEU A 453 11.81 12.64 -10.66
N ALA A 454 12.58 12.70 -11.75
CA ALA A 454 12.47 13.70 -12.80
C ALA A 454 11.41 13.39 -13.86
N THR A 455 10.73 12.24 -13.79
CA THR A 455 9.69 11.82 -14.77
C THR A 455 8.51 12.78 -14.78
N HIS A 456 8.08 13.25 -13.61
CA HIS A 456 6.99 14.20 -13.44
C HIS A 456 7.50 15.53 -12.91
N VAL A 457 6.99 16.63 -13.47
CA VAL A 457 7.36 18.01 -13.08
C VAL A 457 6.20 18.63 -12.31
N TYR A 458 6.40 18.82 -11.01
CA TYR A 458 5.42 19.38 -10.07
C TYR A 458 5.54 20.91 -9.95
N TYR A 459 6.71 21.48 -10.25
CA TYR A 459 6.96 22.92 -10.32
C TYR A 459 8.07 23.26 -11.33
N GLY A 460 8.09 24.50 -11.83
CA GLY A 460 8.89 24.89 -13.02
C GLY A 460 10.39 24.62 -12.89
N ASP A 461 10.99 24.96 -11.75
CA ASP A 461 12.44 24.89 -11.52
C ASP A 461 12.92 23.56 -10.90
N GLN A 462 12.05 22.55 -10.79
CA GLN A 462 12.32 21.29 -10.10
C GLN A 462 13.65 20.64 -10.50
N ILE A 463 13.91 20.51 -11.80
CA ILE A 463 15.13 19.85 -12.28
C ILE A 463 16.38 20.70 -11.95
N SER A 464 16.27 22.03 -12.02
CA SER A 464 17.34 22.95 -11.63
C SER A 464 17.66 22.81 -10.15
N ASP A 465 16.65 22.75 -9.29
CA ASP A 465 16.81 22.64 -7.84
C ASP A 465 17.38 21.27 -7.43
N MET A 466 16.91 20.19 -8.05
CA MET A 466 17.45 18.84 -7.85
C MET A 466 18.95 18.80 -8.16
N ILE A 467 19.36 19.30 -9.33
CA ILE A 467 20.76 19.27 -9.77
C ILE A 467 21.61 20.19 -8.90
N SER A 468 21.15 21.41 -8.64
CA SER A 468 21.85 22.38 -7.78
C SER A 468 22.10 21.78 -6.40
N THR A 469 21.12 21.07 -5.86
CA THR A 469 21.22 20.42 -4.53
C THR A 469 22.19 19.23 -4.52
N ILE A 470 22.29 18.47 -5.62
CA ILE A 470 23.29 17.40 -5.73
C ILE A 470 24.69 18.02 -5.86
N LEU A 471 24.85 19.01 -6.74
CA LEU A 471 26.13 19.68 -6.99
C LEU A 471 26.64 20.45 -5.77
N SER A 472 25.78 21.16 -5.04
CA SER A 472 26.17 21.93 -3.85
C SER A 472 26.71 21.05 -2.72
N ARG A 473 26.37 19.75 -2.74
CA ARG A 473 26.89 18.77 -1.78
C ARG A 473 28.20 18.13 -2.21
N LEU A 474 28.60 18.25 -3.47
CA LEU A 474 29.93 17.87 -3.91
C LEU A 474 30.93 18.89 -3.37
N LYS A 475 31.75 18.50 -2.38
CA LYS A 475 32.80 19.35 -1.82
C LYS A 475 34.17 18.98 -2.38
N PRO A 476 35.06 19.96 -2.62
CA PRO A 476 36.44 19.70 -2.96
C PRO A 476 37.11 18.89 -1.84
N HIS A 477 37.92 17.91 -2.22
CA HIS A 477 38.71 17.12 -1.27
C HIS A 477 39.59 18.08 -0.45
N PRO A 478 39.66 17.96 0.90
CA PRO A 478 40.51 18.80 1.74
C PRO A 478 42.03 18.70 1.48
N SER A 479 42.45 18.01 0.41
CA SER A 479 43.85 17.90 -0.01
C SER A 479 44.19 18.76 -1.23
N ALA A 480 43.21 19.49 -1.80
CA ALA A 480 43.43 20.32 -3.00
C ALA A 480 43.66 21.82 -2.68
N ALA A 481 43.58 22.23 -1.42
CA ALA A 481 43.87 23.59 -0.99
C ALA A 481 44.87 23.58 0.17
N ASN A 482 46.08 24.07 -0.13
CA ASN A 482 47.16 24.47 0.80
C ASN A 482 48.24 23.43 1.11
N SER A 483 49.18 23.26 0.16
CA SER A 483 50.59 23.09 0.52
C SER A 483 51.15 24.45 0.96
N SER A 484 51.09 24.73 2.25
CA SER A 484 51.85 25.80 2.89
C SER A 484 52.34 25.29 4.25
N PRO A 485 53.62 25.50 4.62
CA PRO A 485 54.17 24.90 5.83
C PRO A 485 53.55 25.52 7.09
N PRO A 486 53.40 24.74 8.17
CA PRO A 486 52.74 25.20 9.39
C PRO A 486 53.64 26.18 10.15
N ALA A 487 53.13 27.38 10.43
CA ALA A 487 53.71 28.28 11.41
C ALA A 487 53.23 27.89 12.82
N GLU A 488 54.18 27.84 13.76
CA GLU A 488 54.00 27.49 15.17
C GLU A 488 53.16 28.50 15.98
N LYS A 489 52.30 27.93 16.84
CA LYS A 489 51.89 28.32 18.21
C LYS A 489 51.32 29.73 18.51
N THR A 490 50.17 29.76 19.20
CA THR A 490 50.12 29.89 20.68
C THR A 490 48.70 29.63 21.23
N ASP A 491 48.66 29.01 22.41
CA ASP A 491 47.50 28.61 23.21
C ASP A 491 46.66 29.77 23.78
N GLY A 492 45.37 29.48 24.00
CA GLY A 492 44.67 29.84 25.24
C GLY A 492 43.41 30.71 25.14
N ALA A 493 42.22 30.09 25.25
CA ALA A 493 41.17 30.46 26.23
C ALA A 493 39.89 29.63 26.00
N ALA A 494 39.35 29.12 27.10
CA ALA A 494 38.20 28.22 27.15
C ALA A 494 36.87 28.93 27.47
N GLY A 495 35.79 28.45 26.84
CA GLY A 495 34.42 28.40 27.37
C GLY A 495 33.38 29.32 26.69
N PRO A 496 32.05 29.05 26.84
CA PRO A 496 31.38 27.83 27.24
C PRO A 496 30.30 27.34 26.23
N SER A 497 29.86 26.11 26.49
CA SER A 497 28.78 25.36 25.85
C SER A 497 27.49 26.17 25.68
N ASP A 498 26.88 26.11 24.49
CA ASP A 498 25.44 26.30 24.35
C ASP A 498 24.83 25.19 23.51
N SER A 499 23.70 24.70 23.99
CA SER A 499 23.06 23.45 23.61
C SER A 499 21.77 23.75 22.86
N THR A 500 21.80 23.57 21.54
CA THR A 500 20.61 23.61 20.68
C THR A 500 20.56 22.35 19.83
N GLY A 501 19.47 21.60 20.01
CA GLY A 501 19.32 20.21 19.60
C GLY A 501 19.19 19.96 18.09
N ASN A 502 19.90 18.91 17.67
CA ASN A 502 19.49 17.82 16.78
C ASN A 502 18.83 18.06 15.41
N MET A 503 18.85 19.25 14.82
CA MET A 503 18.50 19.44 13.38
C MET A 503 19.71 19.73 12.48
N SER A 504 20.88 20.00 13.06
CA SER A 504 22.10 20.39 12.32
C SER A 504 23.06 19.24 12.07
N GLU A 505 23.07 18.20 12.90
CA GLU A 505 24.02 17.08 12.77
C GLU A 505 23.81 16.28 11.48
N ASP A 506 22.57 16.01 11.07
CA ASP A 506 22.27 15.26 9.84
C ASP A 506 22.74 15.99 8.57
N GLN A 507 22.62 17.33 8.54
CA GLN A 507 23.08 18.16 7.42
C GLN A 507 24.61 18.15 7.31
N HIS A 508 25.32 18.33 8.44
CA HIS A 508 26.79 18.26 8.49
C HIS A 508 27.32 16.88 8.11
N HIS A 509 26.61 15.82 8.48
CA HIS A 509 26.97 14.46 8.09
C HIS A 509 26.78 14.23 6.58
N LEU A 510 25.72 14.76 5.95
CA LEU A 510 25.53 14.65 4.49
C LEU A 510 26.65 15.35 3.72
N ASP A 511 27.10 16.50 4.22
CA ASP A 511 28.14 17.33 3.62
C ASP A 511 29.54 16.70 3.62
N SER A 512 29.86 15.87 4.62
CA SER A 512 31.15 15.16 4.72
C SER A 512 31.23 13.91 3.83
N PHE A 513 30.15 13.49 3.16
CA PHE A 513 30.07 12.20 2.48
C PHE A 513 30.59 12.22 1.03
N PHE A 514 30.35 13.30 0.30
CA PHE A 514 30.79 13.43 -1.10
C PHE A 514 32.29 13.73 -1.24
N THR A 515 33.05 13.57 -0.15
CA THR A 515 34.52 13.54 -0.19
C THR A 515 35.04 12.17 -0.67
N LEU A 516 34.22 11.11 -0.66
CA LEU A 516 34.55 9.82 -1.28
C LEU A 516 34.36 9.86 -2.80
N ASP A 517 35.36 9.40 -3.56
CA ASP A 517 35.34 9.42 -5.03
C ASP A 517 34.17 8.61 -5.62
N LEU A 518 33.85 7.47 -5.01
CA LEU A 518 32.70 6.65 -5.40
C LEU A 518 31.35 7.38 -5.21
N ALA A 519 31.23 8.23 -4.18
CA ALA A 519 30.04 9.03 -3.94
C ALA A 519 29.90 10.17 -4.97
N LYS A 520 31.02 10.82 -5.33
CA LYS A 520 31.04 11.82 -6.41
C LYS A 520 30.63 11.18 -7.74
N LEU A 521 31.20 10.01 -8.04
CA LEU A 521 30.88 9.25 -9.25
C LEU A 521 29.38 8.92 -9.34
N ALA A 522 28.80 8.38 -8.28
CA ALA A 522 27.38 8.04 -8.21
C ALA A 522 26.47 9.29 -8.37
N ALA A 523 26.81 10.40 -7.69
CA ALA A 523 26.07 11.65 -7.81
C ALA A 523 26.08 12.23 -9.24
N LEU A 524 27.25 12.20 -9.90
CA LEU A 524 27.39 12.70 -11.27
C LEU A 524 26.65 11.81 -12.29
N LYS A 525 26.67 10.49 -12.08
CA LYS A 525 25.83 9.55 -12.85
C LYS A 525 24.34 9.83 -12.65
N ALA A 526 23.90 10.09 -11.42
CA ALA A 526 22.52 10.46 -11.14
C ALA A 526 22.12 11.77 -11.84
N ILE A 527 22.97 12.80 -11.86
CA ILE A 527 22.72 14.05 -12.61
C ILE A 527 22.56 13.77 -14.11
N LYS A 528 23.46 12.97 -14.70
CA LYS A 528 23.34 12.56 -16.10
C LYS A 528 22.00 11.86 -16.37
N ALA A 529 21.62 10.91 -15.50
CA ALA A 529 20.38 10.17 -15.63
C ALA A 529 19.14 11.06 -15.47
N ILE A 530 19.14 12.03 -14.56
CA ILE A 530 18.08 13.05 -14.40
C ILE A 530 17.83 13.76 -15.73
N PHE A 531 18.86 14.21 -16.46
CA PHE A 531 18.67 14.87 -17.76
C PHE A 531 18.06 13.96 -18.81
N LEU A 532 18.46 12.68 -18.83
CA LEU A 532 17.95 11.71 -19.79
C LEU A 532 16.46 11.41 -19.55
N VAL A 533 16.05 11.33 -18.28
CA VAL A 533 14.64 11.09 -17.90
C VAL A 533 13.79 12.36 -18.08
N ALA A 534 14.29 13.51 -17.65
CA ALA A 534 13.57 14.78 -17.76
C ALA A 534 13.36 15.23 -19.22
N ASN A 535 14.23 14.81 -20.14
CA ASN A 535 14.15 15.19 -21.55
C ASN A 535 14.51 14.03 -22.50
N PRO A 536 13.56 13.10 -22.74
CA PRO A 536 13.76 12.00 -23.69
C PRO A 536 13.83 12.51 -25.14
N GLN A 537 14.72 11.94 -25.96
CA GLN A 537 14.91 12.37 -27.37
C GLN A 537 13.66 12.14 -28.23
N THR A 538 12.85 11.14 -27.89
CA THR A 538 11.56 10.85 -28.50
C THR A 538 10.46 11.45 -27.62
N LYS A 539 9.73 12.45 -28.14
CA LYS A 539 8.56 12.99 -27.45
C LYS A 539 7.49 11.91 -27.37
N ILE A 540 7.41 11.18 -26.26
CA ILE A 540 6.24 10.38 -25.93
C ILE A 540 5.14 11.39 -25.56
N THR A 541 4.25 11.60 -26.52
CA THR A 541 3.05 12.43 -26.41
C THR A 541 2.16 11.96 -25.27
N GLY A 542 1.79 12.90 -24.41
CA GLY A 542 0.67 12.75 -23.48
C GLY A 542 1.11 12.69 -22.03
N ASN A 543 1.40 13.84 -21.43
CA ASN A 543 0.97 14.13 -20.06
C ASN A 543 0.94 15.64 -19.84
N VAL A 544 -0.17 16.11 -19.28
CA VAL A 544 -0.45 17.51 -18.95
C VAL A 544 0.35 17.85 -17.68
N ASN A 545 1.67 17.92 -17.79
CA ASN A 545 2.52 18.43 -16.72
C ASN A 545 2.84 19.91 -16.97
N LEU A 546 3.06 20.66 -15.90
CA LEU A 546 3.51 22.06 -15.95
C LEU A 546 4.71 22.20 -16.89
N THR A 547 4.77 23.30 -17.64
CA THR A 547 5.94 23.64 -18.45
C THR A 547 7.15 23.79 -17.55
N ARG A 548 8.09 22.86 -17.69
CA ARG A 548 9.40 22.86 -17.05
C ARG A 548 10.25 24.03 -17.54
N ASN A 549 10.97 24.68 -16.63
CA ASN A 549 12.03 25.63 -16.97
C ASN A 549 13.32 24.88 -17.32
N LYS A 550 14.01 25.35 -18.37
CA LYS A 550 15.32 24.82 -18.73
C LYS A 550 16.32 25.02 -17.59
N VAL A 551 17.24 24.08 -17.43
CA VAL A 551 18.30 24.20 -16.43
C VAL A 551 19.35 25.20 -16.95
N PRO A 552 19.54 26.34 -16.29
CA PRO A 552 20.46 27.37 -16.77
C PRO A 552 21.91 26.99 -16.48
N ILE A 553 22.87 27.57 -17.22
CA ILE A 553 24.31 27.26 -17.08
C ILE A 553 24.85 27.59 -15.68
N GLN A 554 24.25 28.55 -14.99
CA GLN A 554 24.62 29.00 -13.65
C GLN A 554 24.56 27.88 -12.60
N VAL A 555 23.75 26.84 -12.83
CA VAL A 555 23.70 25.65 -11.94
C VAL A 555 25.06 24.94 -11.85
N TRP A 556 25.90 25.06 -12.88
CA TRP A 556 27.24 24.47 -12.94
C TRP A 556 28.34 25.41 -12.43
N GLU A 557 27.99 26.62 -11.98
CA GLU A 557 28.96 27.58 -11.50
C GLU A 557 29.56 27.11 -10.17
N GLY A 558 30.90 27.17 -10.05
CA GLY A 558 31.61 26.71 -8.86
C GLY A 558 31.92 25.21 -8.83
N THR A 559 31.48 24.42 -9.81
CA THR A 559 31.73 22.97 -9.87
C THR A 559 32.88 22.58 -10.80
N GLN A 560 33.55 23.55 -11.43
CA GLN A 560 34.60 23.32 -12.43
C GLN A 560 35.83 22.58 -11.88
N TRP A 561 36.04 22.63 -10.56
CA TRP A 561 37.12 21.90 -9.89
C TRP A 561 37.01 20.38 -10.07
N LEU A 562 35.82 19.83 -10.35
CA LEU A 562 35.61 18.39 -10.63
C LEU A 562 36.36 17.92 -11.88
N LEU A 563 36.71 18.81 -12.82
CA LEU A 563 37.59 18.49 -13.95
C LEU A 563 39.04 18.23 -13.54
N ARG A 564 39.41 18.60 -12.31
CA ARG A 564 40.74 18.40 -11.72
C ARG A 564 40.71 17.41 -10.55
N ASP A 565 39.60 16.69 -10.35
CA ASP A 565 39.49 15.66 -9.32
C ASP A 565 40.58 14.58 -9.53
N PRO A 566 41.21 14.04 -8.47
CA PRO A 566 42.24 13.01 -8.61
C PRO A 566 41.75 11.75 -9.34
N ASP A 567 40.48 11.37 -9.16
CA ASP A 567 39.91 10.19 -9.81
C ASP A 567 39.50 10.49 -11.26
N GLY A 568 40.06 9.73 -12.21
CA GLY A 568 39.74 9.84 -13.63
C GLY A 568 38.29 9.50 -13.97
N GLN A 569 37.64 8.60 -13.21
CA GLN A 569 36.24 8.25 -13.42
C GLN A 569 35.32 9.40 -13.02
N VAL A 570 35.64 10.12 -11.94
CA VAL A 570 34.91 11.32 -11.51
C VAL A 570 35.03 12.42 -12.57
N ARG A 571 36.24 12.68 -13.08
CA ARG A 571 36.45 13.66 -14.16
C ARG A 571 35.63 13.32 -15.41
N LYS A 572 35.63 12.05 -15.81
CA LYS A 572 34.84 11.56 -16.95
C LYS A 572 33.34 11.72 -16.71
N ALA A 573 32.85 11.32 -15.54
CA ALA A 573 31.42 11.43 -15.20
C ALA A 573 30.93 12.88 -15.17
N TYR A 574 31.76 13.81 -14.70
CA TYR A 574 31.44 15.25 -14.72
C TYR A 574 31.34 15.78 -16.15
N ALA A 575 32.33 15.44 -17.00
CA ALA A 575 32.30 15.80 -18.42
C ALA A 575 31.07 15.21 -19.13
N ASP A 576 30.76 13.94 -18.91
CA ASP A 576 29.57 13.26 -19.43
C ASP A 576 28.26 13.96 -19.02
N ALA A 577 28.16 14.39 -17.76
CA ALA A 577 26.96 15.07 -17.25
C ALA A 577 26.78 16.45 -17.91
N ILE A 578 27.85 17.23 -18.07
CA ILE A 578 27.81 18.52 -18.79
C ILE A 578 27.48 18.32 -20.27
N VAL A 579 28.09 17.34 -20.94
CA VAL A 579 27.79 17.04 -22.35
C VAL A 579 26.33 16.65 -22.52
N THR A 580 25.77 15.87 -21.57
CA THR A 580 24.35 15.52 -21.57
C THR A 580 23.46 16.75 -21.36
N TRP A 581 23.84 17.67 -20.45
CA TRP A 581 23.15 18.95 -20.29
C TRP A 581 23.20 19.79 -21.59
N LEU A 582 24.36 19.88 -22.24
CA LEU A 582 24.50 20.59 -23.52
C LEU A 582 23.56 20.00 -24.58
N ASP A 583 23.53 18.67 -24.71
CA ASP A 583 22.66 17.95 -25.66
C ASP A 583 21.17 18.18 -25.38
N ARG A 584 20.76 18.18 -24.09
CA ARG A 584 19.34 18.21 -23.71
C ARG A 584 18.76 19.58 -23.43
N GLU A 585 19.54 20.53 -22.92
CA GLU A 585 19.01 21.84 -22.49
C GLU A 585 19.25 22.95 -23.51
N THR A 586 20.29 22.83 -24.34
CA THR A 586 20.64 23.86 -25.33
C THR A 586 19.88 23.67 -26.65
N THR A 587 19.73 24.76 -27.37
CA THR A 587 19.14 24.81 -28.72
C THR A 587 20.12 25.40 -29.70
N LYS A 588 19.85 25.25 -31.00
CA LYS A 588 20.63 25.91 -32.07
C LYS A 588 20.72 27.43 -31.92
N ALA A 589 19.79 28.06 -31.20
CA ALA A 589 19.84 29.48 -30.92
C ALA A 589 20.92 29.84 -29.88
N ASP A 590 21.18 28.94 -28.94
CA ASP A 590 22.18 29.09 -27.88
C ASP A 590 23.61 28.91 -28.41
N TRP A 591 23.76 28.31 -29.61
CA TRP A 591 25.05 28.18 -30.30
C TRP A 591 25.53 29.50 -30.91
N LYS A 592 24.66 30.51 -30.97
CA LYS A 592 25.01 31.84 -31.46
C LYS A 592 25.50 32.68 -30.28
N ALA A 593 26.81 32.92 -30.23
CA ALA A 593 27.38 33.91 -29.33
C ALA A 593 26.67 35.25 -29.57
N ARG A 594 26.10 35.83 -28.51
CA ARG A 594 25.53 37.18 -28.55
C ARG A 594 26.59 38.12 -28.00
N ASP A 595 26.92 39.16 -28.75
CA ASP A 595 27.69 40.26 -28.20
C ASP A 595 26.84 40.98 -27.15
N ASP A 596 27.30 40.98 -25.90
CA ASP A 596 26.66 41.67 -24.77
C ASP A 596 26.55 43.20 -24.97
N THR A 597 27.13 43.74 -26.05
CA THR A 597 27.12 45.16 -26.39
C THR A 597 25.91 45.60 -27.24
N TYR A 598 25.08 44.68 -27.73
CA TYR A 598 23.92 45.05 -28.58
C TYR A 598 22.65 45.31 -27.74
N VAL A 599 22.60 46.47 -27.10
CA VAL A 599 21.35 47.05 -26.59
C VAL A 599 20.44 47.32 -27.79
N LYS A 600 19.34 46.57 -27.93
CA LYS A 600 18.28 46.87 -28.90
C LYS A 600 17.72 48.26 -28.61
N THR A 601 18.02 49.22 -29.47
CA THR A 601 17.26 50.47 -29.55
C THR A 601 15.81 50.14 -29.89
N SER A 602 14.91 50.40 -28.94
CA SER A 602 13.47 50.28 -29.13
C SER A 602 13.03 51.15 -30.31
N HIS A 603 12.47 50.53 -31.34
CA HIS A 603 11.90 51.25 -32.48
C HIS A 603 10.75 52.14 -32.00
N ALA A 604 10.98 53.45 -31.99
CA ALA A 604 9.95 54.45 -31.85
C ALA A 604 8.95 54.30 -33.01
N GLY A 605 7.66 54.21 -32.66
CA GLY A 605 6.58 54.03 -33.62
C GLY A 605 6.48 55.18 -34.61
N PHE A 606 6.61 54.86 -35.90
CA PHE A 606 6.23 55.77 -36.97
C PHE A 606 4.75 55.52 -37.31
N LYS A 607 3.86 56.35 -36.74
CA LYS A 607 2.49 56.51 -37.22
C LYS A 607 2.55 57.07 -38.64
N LYS A 608 2.14 56.29 -39.64
CA LYS A 608 1.82 56.80 -40.98
C LYS A 608 0.33 57.08 -41.05
N THR A 609 -0.03 58.36 -40.97
CA THR A 609 -1.35 58.89 -41.26
C THR A 609 -1.53 59.14 -42.75
N SER A 610 -2.65 58.62 -43.28
CA SER A 610 -3.58 59.26 -44.22
C SER A 610 -3.38 59.16 -45.75
N LYS A 611 -4.56 58.94 -46.38
CA LYS A 611 -5.03 59.13 -47.77
C LYS A 611 -4.63 58.02 -48.75
N LYS A 612 -5.55 57.36 -49.45
CA LYS A 612 -6.92 57.72 -49.89
C LYS A 612 -7.74 56.46 -50.07
#